data_AF-A0A101TWV8-F1
#
_entry.id   AF-A0A101TWV8-F1
#
_cell.length_a   1.000
_cell.length_b   1.000
_cell.length_c   1.000
_cell.angle_alpha   90.00
_cell.angle_beta   90.00
_cell.angle_gamma   90.00
#
_symmetry.space_group_name_H-M   'P 1'
#
loop_
_entity.id
_entity.type
_entity.pdbx_description
1 polymer ?
#
loop_
_entity_poly.entity_id
_entity_poly.type
_entity_poly.pdbx_seq_one_letter_code
_entity_poly.pdbx_strand_id
1 'polypeptide(L)'
;MLCERHPDCPQPGDIAQLKGGNSIGASPKQCFILVEDFPPTGRHLVLNLPAHHPSRADWAAAVPLDDIATLTRIEPDGSRTWTPAPEPGDST
;
A
#
# COMPACT_ATOMS: atom_id res chain seq x y z
N MET A 1 11.59 4.76 -20.38
CA MET A 1 12.26 3.60 -19.75
C MET A 1 11.48 3.28 -18.51
N LEU A 2 10.80 2.13 -18.44
CA LEU A 2 10.30 1.60 -17.18
C LEU A 2 11.54 1.16 -16.41
N CYS A 3 11.99 1.95 -15.43
CA CYS A 3 12.93 1.43 -14.45
C CYS A 3 12.26 0.20 -13.83
N GLU A 4 12.90 -0.96 -13.91
CA GLU A 4 12.45 -2.15 -13.21
C GLU A 4 12.46 -1.80 -11.71
N ARG A 5 11.28 -1.44 -11.19
CA ARG A 5 11.10 -1.25 -9.76
C ARG A 5 11.51 -2.54 -9.08
N HIS A 6 12.22 -2.44 -7.96
CA HIS A 6 12.61 -3.60 -7.17
C HIS A 6 11.37 -4.48 -6.94
N PRO A 7 11.46 -5.81 -7.07
CA PRO A 7 10.29 -6.69 -7.00
C PRO A 7 9.50 -6.53 -5.68
N ASP A 8 10.16 -6.08 -4.62
CA ASP A 8 9.57 -5.85 -3.30
C ASP A 8 8.98 -4.44 -3.12
N CYS A 9 9.10 -3.56 -4.11
CA CYS A 9 8.41 -2.28 -4.10
C CYS A 9 6.89 -2.51 -4.17
N PRO A 10 6.10 -1.75 -3.39
CA PRO A 10 4.64 -1.72 -3.56
C PRO A 10 4.27 -1.32 -4.99
N GLN A 11 3.25 -1.96 -5.56
CA GLN A 11 2.75 -1.70 -6.90
C GLN A 11 1.22 -1.62 -6.92
N PRO A 12 0.63 -0.91 -7.89
CA PRO A 12 -0.81 -0.95 -8.12
C PRO A 12 -1.28 -2.39 -8.35
N GLY A 13 -2.37 -2.76 -7.67
CA GLY A 13 -2.90 -4.13 -7.64
C GLY A 13 -2.45 -4.96 -6.44
N ASP A 14 -1.41 -4.55 -5.71
CA ASP A 14 -1.05 -5.21 -4.45
C ASP A 14 -2.15 -5.03 -3.41
N ILE A 15 -2.36 -6.07 -2.60
CA ILE A 15 -3.33 -6.08 -1.52
C ILE A 15 -2.62 -5.64 -0.24
N ALA A 16 -3.04 -4.53 0.35
CA ALA A 16 -2.53 -4.00 1.61
C ALA A 16 -3.41 -4.41 2.79
N GLN A 17 -2.77 -4.86 3.88
CA GLN A 17 -3.36 -4.87 5.21
C GLN A 17 -2.70 -3.79 6.07
N LEU A 18 -3.52 -3.05 6.82
CA LEU A 18 -3.06 -1.93 7.62
C LEU A 18 -2.78 -2.36 9.06
N LYS A 19 -1.83 -1.67 9.69
CA LYS A 19 -1.58 -1.78 11.14
C LYS A 19 -2.78 -1.25 11.92
N GLY A 20 -2.93 -1.72 13.16
CA GLY A 20 -3.86 -1.11 14.10
C GLY A 20 -3.44 0.33 14.41
N GLY A 21 -4.40 1.27 14.40
CA GLY A 21 -4.11 2.69 14.63
C GLY A 21 -3.55 3.44 13.42
N ASN A 22 -3.74 2.91 12.20
CA ASN A 22 -3.39 3.61 10.96
C ASN A 22 -4.14 4.95 10.83
N SER A 23 -3.59 5.83 10.00
CA SER A 23 -4.03 7.21 9.78
C SER A 23 -5.49 7.37 9.31
N ILE A 24 -6.07 6.33 8.70
CA ILE A 24 -7.46 6.36 8.20
C ILE A 24 -8.46 5.66 9.13
N GLY A 25 -8.01 5.15 10.28
CA GLY A 25 -8.86 4.47 11.26
C GLY A 25 -9.45 3.15 10.76
N ALA A 26 -8.85 2.55 9.73
CA ALA A 26 -9.29 1.29 9.17
C ALA A 26 -9.02 0.12 10.11
N SER A 27 -9.85 -0.91 10.03
CA SER A 27 -9.62 -2.15 10.77
C SER A 27 -8.43 -2.92 10.18
N PRO A 28 -7.53 -3.50 10.99
CA PRO A 28 -6.43 -4.32 10.50
C PRO A 28 -6.90 -5.64 9.84
N LYS A 29 -8.19 -5.99 9.98
CA LYS A 29 -8.80 -7.14 9.30
C LYS A 29 -9.29 -6.83 7.89
N GLN A 30 -9.32 -5.55 7.50
CA GLN A 30 -9.72 -5.13 6.17
C GLN A 30 -8.53 -5.21 5.20
N CYS A 31 -8.84 -5.56 3.96
CA CYS A 31 -7.89 -5.55 2.87
C CYS A 31 -8.23 -4.41 1.92
N PHE A 32 -7.19 -3.77 1.41
CA PHE A 32 -7.26 -2.64 0.50
C PHE A 32 -6.42 -2.97 -0.73
N ILE A 33 -6.79 -2.43 -1.89
CA ILE A 33 -6.00 -2.54 -3.11
C ILE A 33 -5.22 -1.26 -3.28
N LEU A 34 -3.91 -1.37 -3.48
CA LEU A 34 -3.10 -0.26 -3.97
C LEU A 34 -3.61 0.14 -5.35
N VAL A 35 -4.07 1.38 -5.49
CA VAL A 35 -4.50 1.92 -6.79
C VAL A 35 -3.42 2.77 -7.43
N GLU A 36 -2.58 3.39 -6.61
CA GLU A 36 -1.46 4.20 -7.06
C GLU A 36 -0.37 4.21 -5.98
N ASP A 37 0.89 4.08 -6.41
CA ASP A 37 2.04 4.32 -5.57
C ASP A 37 2.75 5.60 -6.08
N PHE A 38 2.72 6.66 -5.28
CA PHE A 38 3.32 7.94 -5.68
C PHE A 38 4.85 7.89 -5.60
N PRO A 39 5.59 8.35 -6.64
CA PRO A 39 7.01 8.67 -6.51
C PRO A 39 7.22 10.20 -6.36
N PRO A 40 8.43 10.71 -6.03
CA PRO A 40 9.37 10.32 -4.97
C PRO A 40 9.36 11.33 -3.79
N THR A 41 8.48 12.33 -3.79
CA THR A 41 8.49 13.42 -2.80
C THR A 41 7.53 13.23 -1.63
N GLY A 42 6.65 12.23 -1.69
CA GLY A 42 5.70 11.91 -0.62
C GLY A 42 5.53 10.42 -0.50
N ARG A 43 5.98 9.84 0.61
CA ARG A 43 5.98 8.39 0.92
C ARG A 43 4.57 7.85 1.22
N HIS A 44 3.61 8.13 0.35
CA HIS A 44 2.23 7.72 0.52
C HIS A 44 1.82 6.74 -0.57
N LEU A 45 1.10 5.70 -0.16
CA LEU A 45 0.42 4.76 -1.04
C LEU A 45 -1.06 5.12 -1.07
N VAL A 46 -1.67 5.06 -2.24
CA VAL A 46 -3.09 5.32 -2.40
C VAL A 46 -3.83 3.99 -2.45
N LEU A 47 -4.77 3.84 -1.53
CA LEU A 47 -5.58 2.64 -1.34
C LEU A 47 -7.02 2.90 -1.76
N ASN A 48 -7.68 1.93 -2.41
CA ASN A 48 -9.12 2.03 -2.63
C ASN A 48 -9.88 1.94 -1.30
N LEU A 49 -10.88 2.79 -1.08
CA LEU A 49 -11.73 2.64 0.09
C LEU A 49 -12.85 1.62 -0.21
N PRO A 50 -13.06 0.59 0.64
CA PRO A 50 -14.13 -0.37 0.43
C PRO A 50 -15.50 0.30 0.50
N ALA A 51 -16.50 -0.30 -0.15
CA ALA A 51 -17.82 0.31 -0.36
C ALA A 51 -18.55 0.76 0.93
N HIS A 52 -18.16 0.21 2.08
CA HIS A 52 -18.73 0.50 3.40
C HIS A 52 -17.89 1.46 4.25
N HIS A 53 -16.81 2.04 3.72
CA HIS A 53 -15.97 2.98 4.48
C HIS A 53 -16.70 4.32 4.70
N PRO A 54 -16.69 4.89 5.92
CA PRO A 54 -17.42 6.13 6.23
C PRO A 54 -16.96 7.34 5.41
N SER A 55 -15.69 7.36 4.98
CA SER A 55 -15.08 8.44 4.17
C SER A 55 -15.10 8.17 2.66
N ARG A 56 -16.03 7.33 2.14
CA ARG A 56 -16.04 6.88 0.74
C ARG A 56 -16.21 7.99 -0.32
N ALA A 57 -16.58 9.22 0.06
CA ALA A 57 -16.74 10.32 -0.90
C ALA A 57 -15.50 10.52 -1.80
N ASP A 58 -14.31 10.21 -1.29
CA ASP A 58 -13.04 10.37 -2.00
C ASP A 58 -12.51 9.09 -2.66
N TRP A 59 -13.28 7.99 -2.67
CA TRP A 59 -13.05 6.67 -3.31
C TRP A 59 -11.70 5.97 -3.02
N ALA A 60 -10.73 6.67 -2.46
CA ALA A 60 -9.39 6.26 -2.14
C ALA A 60 -8.83 7.06 -0.96
N ALA A 61 -7.77 6.56 -0.34
CA ALA A 61 -7.05 7.25 0.72
C ALA A 61 -5.54 7.08 0.56
N ALA A 62 -4.81 8.19 0.75
CA ALA A 62 -3.37 8.17 0.85
C ALA A 62 -2.95 7.80 2.28
N VAL A 63 -2.12 6.76 2.42
CA VAL A 63 -1.56 6.33 3.71
C VAL A 63 -0.03 6.28 3.62
N PRO A 64 0.70 6.60 4.70
CA PRO A 64 2.14 6.41 4.73
C PRO A 64 2.49 4.92 4.66
N LEU A 65 3.67 4.59 4.13
CA LEU A 65 4.15 3.19 4.09
C LEU A 65 4.17 2.56 5.49
N ASP A 66 4.45 3.36 6.53
CA ASP A 66 4.48 2.92 7.93
C ASP A 66 3.13 2.43 8.44
N ASP A 67 2.01 2.79 7.81
CA ASP A 67 0.68 2.27 8.15
C ASP A 67 0.44 0.86 7.59
N ILE A 68 1.26 0.40 6.64
CA ILE A 68 1.12 -0.91 6.02
C ILE A 68 1.76 -1.98 6.92
N ALA A 69 0.98 -2.99 7.30
CA ALA A 69 1.48 -4.15 8.01
C ALA A 69 2.08 -5.18 7.04
N THR A 70 1.34 -5.48 5.97
CA THR A 70 1.71 -6.44 4.93
C THR A 70 1.20 -6.00 3.57
N LEU A 71 1.92 -6.41 2.55
CA LEU A 71 1.52 -6.39 1.15
C LEU A 71 1.44 -7.83 0.63
N THR A 72 0.43 -8.10 -0.18
CA THR A 72 0.27 -9.37 -0.87
C THR A 72 0.14 -9.10 -2.36
N ARG A 73 1.02 -9.69 -3.16
CA ARG A 73 0.94 -9.72 -4.62
C ARG A 73 0.40 -11.06 -5.08
N ILE A 74 -0.57 -11.02 -5.99
CA ILE A 74 -1.07 -12.22 -6.67
C ILE A 74 -0.30 -12.39 -7.97
N GLU A 75 0.36 -13.53 -8.11
CA GLU A 75 1.17 -13.92 -9.26
C GLU A 75 0.52 -15.13 -9.95
N PRO A 76 0.86 -15.43 -11.21
CA PRO A 76 0.23 -16.54 -11.94
C PRO A 76 0.37 -17.91 -11.26
N ASP A 77 1.43 -18.11 -10.49
CA ASP A 77 1.80 -19.35 -9.81
C ASP A 77 1.44 -19.35 -8.30
N GLY A 78 0.94 -18.24 -7.76
CA GLY A 78 0.57 -18.17 -6.35
C GLY A 78 0.41 -16.75 -5.83
N SER A 79 0.70 -16.57 -4.54
CA SER A 79 0.69 -15.26 -3.91
C SER A 79 1.88 -15.09 -3.00
N ARG A 80 2.54 -13.94 -3.08
CA ARG A 80 3.65 -13.56 -2.21
C ARG A 80 3.18 -12.51 -1.23
N THR A 81 3.42 -12.73 0.07
CA THR A 81 3.14 -11.74 1.12
C THR A 81 4.42 -11.31 1.81
N TRP A 82 4.63 -10.01 1.98
CA TRP A 82 5.79 -9.44 2.65
C TRP A 82 5.40 -8.22 3.49
N THR A 83 6.26 -7.86 4.45
CA THR A 83 6.18 -6.56 5.11
C THR A 83 7.01 -5.58 4.30
N PRO A 84 6.44 -4.44 3.85
CA PRO A 84 7.24 -3.46 3.12
C PRO A 84 8.35 -2.94 4.01
N ALA A 85 9.58 -3.02 3.53
CA ALA A 85 10.70 -2.33 4.17
C ALA A 85 10.58 -0.84 3.84
N PRO A 86 10.77 0.08 4.81
CA PRO A 86 11.09 1.45 4.43
C PRO A 86 12.32 1.40 3.53
N GLU A 87 12.28 2.05 2.37
CA GLU A 87 13.49 2.17 1.55
C GLU A 87 14.62 2.70 2.45
N PRO A 88 15.82 2.10 2.39
CA PRO A 88 16.97 2.68 3.07
C PRO A 88 17.07 4.11 2.56
N GLY A 89 16.87 5.08 3.46
CA GLY A 89 16.84 6.49 3.09
C GLY A 89 18.07 6.81 2.28
N ASP A 90 17.87 7.53 1.16
CA ASP A 90 18.95 8.16 0.41
C ASP A 90 19.93 8.75 1.41
N SER A 91 21.05 8.06 1.55
CA SER A 91 22.14 8.46 2.41
C SER A 91 23.01 9.38 1.59
N THR A 92 22.52 10.57 1.21
CA THR A 92 23.38 11.66 0.75
C THR A 92 22.69 13.02 0.83
#